data_AF-A0A8T9QBY3-F1
#
_entry.id   AF-A0A8T9QBY3-F1
#
_cell.length_a   1.000
_cell.length_b   1.000
_cell.length_c   1.000
_cell.angle_alpha   90.00
_cell.angle_beta   90.00
_cell.angle_gamma   90.00
#
_symmetry.space_group_name_H-M   'P 1'
#
loop_
_entity.id
_entity.type
_entity.pdbx_description
1 polymer ?
#
loop_
_entity_poly.entity_id
_entity_poly.type
_entity_poly.pdbx_seq_one_letter_code
_entity_poly.pdbx_strand_id
1 'polypeptide(L)'
;MNELAAAISAQVPAAGKGGQAAAVVKPLASKAERETTEATDAPAARAASDATDPTSQQLQNLTQGLQFVSESEAPLEVVSYEAPGGALTEAALLKITGQPASASVETVDLMHFLRNHTADDGVLGDPELANRYKALQMFLKQELEETKVYRVGTGPQVQAYALGRTTDGKLAGFKTVLTET
;
A
#
# COMPACT_ATOMS: atom_id res chain seq x y z
N MET A 1 -38.12 -16.05 29.35
CA MET A 1 -38.72 -14.69 29.41
C MET A 1 -38.43 -14.05 28.07
N ASN A 2 -39.40 -14.11 27.17
CA ASN A 2 -39.41 -13.39 25.89
C ASN A 2 -40.27 -12.14 26.12
N GLU A 3 -39.67 -10.97 26.06
CA GLU A 3 -40.38 -9.69 26.01
C GLU A 3 -40.04 -9.06 24.65
N LEU A 4 -40.94 -9.15 23.67
CA LEU A 4 -42.06 -8.24 23.38
C LEU A 4 -41.66 -7.15 22.37
N ALA A 5 -42.48 -7.10 21.32
CA ALA A 5 -42.31 -6.35 20.10
C ALA A 5 -43.03 -5.00 20.12
N ALA A 6 -42.80 -4.26 19.03
CA ALA A 6 -43.69 -3.30 18.37
C ALA A 6 -43.67 -1.84 18.85
N ALA A 7 -43.22 -0.98 17.92
CA ALA A 7 -43.59 0.43 17.77
C ALA A 7 -42.83 1.00 16.55
N ILE A 8 -43.35 1.73 15.54
CA ILE A 8 -44.68 2.19 15.11
C ILE A 8 -44.50 2.57 13.62
N SER A 9 -45.46 2.22 12.76
CA SER A 9 -45.55 2.67 11.36
C SER A 9 -46.20 4.06 11.25
N ALA A 10 -45.69 4.92 10.37
CA ALA A 10 -46.38 6.11 9.84
C ALA A 10 -45.79 6.41 8.44
N GLN A 11 -46.40 5.97 7.34
CA GLN A 11 -47.52 6.55 6.59
C GLN A 11 -47.18 7.87 5.85
N VAL A 12 -47.17 7.74 4.53
CA VAL A 12 -47.05 8.76 3.47
C VAL A 12 -48.40 9.51 3.31
N PRO A 13 -48.40 10.74 2.76
CA PRO A 13 -49.18 10.90 1.52
C PRO A 13 -48.49 11.76 0.45
N ALA A 14 -48.74 11.37 -0.80
CA ALA A 14 -48.47 12.12 -2.02
C ALA A 14 -49.59 13.13 -2.30
N ALA A 15 -49.27 14.26 -2.96
CA ALA A 15 -50.01 14.82 -4.10
C ALA A 15 -49.49 16.22 -4.47
N GLY A 16 -49.27 16.45 -5.78
CA GLY A 16 -49.01 17.78 -6.34
C GLY A 16 -48.77 17.74 -7.84
N LYS A 17 -49.85 17.62 -8.63
CA LYS A 17 -49.88 17.67 -10.10
C LYS A 17 -49.67 19.09 -10.64
N GLY A 18 -49.05 19.17 -11.82
CA GLY A 18 -49.15 20.27 -12.80
C GLY A 18 -47.89 20.26 -13.65
N GLY A 19 -47.88 20.29 -14.98
CA GLY A 19 -48.85 20.48 -16.04
C GLY A 19 -48.01 20.59 -17.34
N GLN A 20 -48.50 20.00 -18.42
CA GLN A 20 -47.81 19.85 -19.71
C GLN A 20 -47.46 21.19 -20.38
N ALA A 21 -46.37 21.23 -21.15
CA ALA A 21 -46.36 21.92 -22.45
C ALA A 21 -45.23 21.38 -23.34
N ALA A 22 -45.60 21.05 -24.57
CA ALA A 22 -44.79 20.46 -25.62
C ALA A 22 -43.84 21.46 -26.29
N ALA A 23 -42.71 20.95 -26.79
CA ALA A 23 -42.04 21.51 -27.97
C ALA A 23 -41.21 20.43 -28.66
N VAL A 24 -41.74 19.94 -29.78
CA VAL A 24 -41.01 19.19 -30.81
C VAL A 24 -40.23 20.19 -31.65
N VAL A 25 -38.91 20.00 -31.79
CA VAL A 25 -38.12 20.55 -32.89
C VAL A 25 -37.11 19.52 -33.40
N LYS A 26 -36.98 19.51 -34.72
CA LYS A 26 -36.40 18.52 -35.63
C LYS A 26 -34.87 18.35 -35.51
N PRO A 27 -34.31 17.22 -36.01
CA PRO A 27 -32.90 16.91 -35.91
C PRO A 27 -32.11 17.57 -37.04
N LEU A 28 -30.90 18.05 -36.75
CA LEU A 28 -29.90 18.37 -37.78
C LEU A 28 -28.55 17.75 -37.38
N ALA A 29 -28.05 16.90 -38.26
CA ALA A 29 -26.75 16.28 -38.19
C ALA A 29 -25.62 17.30 -38.35
N SER A 30 -24.51 17.08 -37.64
CA SER A 30 -23.21 17.49 -38.13
C SER A 30 -22.16 16.44 -37.78
N LYS A 31 -21.46 16.01 -38.83
CA LYS A 31 -20.29 15.14 -38.85
C LYS A 31 -19.17 15.70 -37.96
N ALA A 32 -18.47 14.82 -37.24
CA ALA A 32 -17.01 14.80 -37.18
C ALA A 32 -16.52 13.56 -36.37
N GLU A 33 -15.79 12.69 -37.07
CA GLU A 33 -14.56 11.99 -36.61
C GLU A 33 -14.75 10.87 -35.56
N ARG A 34 -14.85 9.59 -35.93
CA ARG A 34 -13.84 8.64 -36.46
C ARG A 34 -12.73 8.30 -35.45
N GLU A 35 -12.78 7.04 -35.01
CA GLU A 35 -11.71 6.16 -34.50
C GLU A 35 -10.60 6.77 -33.64
N THR A 36 -10.49 6.27 -32.40
CA THR A 36 -9.48 5.25 -32.11
C THR A 36 -9.76 4.63 -30.73
N THR A 37 -10.12 3.35 -30.75
CA THR A 37 -9.78 2.40 -29.69
C THR A 37 -8.28 2.24 -29.68
N GLU A 38 -7.61 2.84 -28.69
CA GLU A 38 -6.27 2.43 -28.31
C GLU A 38 -6.34 1.83 -26.91
N ALA A 39 -6.25 0.50 -26.93
CA ALA A 39 -5.80 -0.28 -25.80
C ALA A 39 -4.48 0.31 -25.28
N THR A 40 -4.46 0.66 -24.01
CA THR A 40 -3.22 0.64 -23.23
C THR A 40 -3.46 -0.34 -22.10
N ASP A 41 -3.25 -1.61 -22.44
CA ASP A 41 -2.81 -2.62 -21.50
C ASP A 41 -1.43 -2.16 -21.00
N ALA A 42 -1.41 -1.56 -19.82
CA ALA A 42 -0.18 -1.30 -19.06
C ALA A 42 -0.20 -2.24 -17.84
N PRO A 43 0.93 -2.90 -17.54
CA PRO A 43 0.94 -4.16 -16.79
C PRO A 43 0.88 -3.88 -15.28
N ALA A 44 -0.31 -3.62 -14.74
CA ALA A 44 -0.56 -3.71 -13.30
C ALA A 44 -0.72 -5.17 -12.82
N ALA A 45 -0.76 -6.13 -13.75
CA ALA A 45 -1.15 -7.52 -13.48
C ALA A 45 0.04 -8.48 -13.30
N ARG A 46 1.10 -8.08 -12.59
CA ARG A 46 2.16 -9.03 -12.17
C ARG A 46 2.59 -8.96 -10.70
N ALA A 47 2.00 -8.06 -9.90
CA ALA A 47 2.22 -8.01 -8.45
C ALA A 47 0.99 -8.43 -7.61
N ALA A 48 -0.13 -8.77 -8.26
CA ALA A 48 -1.40 -9.10 -7.59
C ALA A 48 -1.62 -10.59 -7.29
N SER A 49 -0.64 -11.46 -7.58
CA SER A 49 -0.85 -12.93 -7.55
C SER A 49 -0.44 -13.62 -6.24
N ASP A 50 0.09 -12.91 -5.24
CA ASP A 50 0.41 -13.47 -3.90
C ASP A 50 -0.47 -12.89 -2.77
N ALA A 51 -1.59 -12.22 -3.10
CA ALA A 51 -2.49 -11.59 -2.12
C ALA A 51 -3.41 -12.56 -1.37
N THR A 52 -3.08 -13.85 -1.29
CA THR A 52 -3.89 -14.85 -0.56
C THR A 52 -3.48 -14.98 0.91
N ASP A 53 -2.32 -14.46 1.29
CA ASP A 53 -1.79 -14.53 2.65
C ASP A 53 -2.34 -13.40 3.55
N PRO A 54 -2.84 -13.70 4.76
CA PRO A 54 -3.41 -12.70 5.67
C PRO A 54 -2.40 -11.63 6.10
N THR A 55 -1.12 -11.98 6.27
CA THR A 55 -0.06 -11.03 6.63
C THR A 55 0.13 -10.00 5.53
N SER A 56 0.15 -10.44 4.27
CA SER A 56 0.30 -9.58 3.10
C SER A 56 -0.88 -8.64 2.91
N GLN A 57 -2.11 -9.10 3.14
CA GLN A 57 -3.31 -8.23 3.10
C GLN A 57 -3.26 -7.16 4.19
N GLN A 58 -2.87 -7.53 5.41
CA GLN A 58 -2.77 -6.58 6.50
C GLN A 58 -1.66 -5.55 6.28
N LEU A 59 -0.51 -5.96 5.71
CA LEU A 59 0.53 -5.03 5.27
C LEU A 59 0.01 -4.04 4.23
N GLN A 60 -0.77 -4.50 3.25
CA GLN A 60 -1.33 -3.62 2.22
C GLN A 60 -2.25 -2.54 2.84
N ASN A 61 -3.10 -2.93 3.78
CA ASN A 61 -3.96 -1.99 4.51
C ASN A 61 -3.14 -0.97 5.30
N LEU A 62 -2.07 -1.41 5.96
CA LEU A 62 -1.23 -0.54 6.79
C LEU A 62 -0.37 0.40 5.95
N THR A 63 0.11 -0.01 4.78
CA THR A 63 0.94 0.81 3.90
C THR A 63 0.15 1.68 2.92
N GLN A 64 -1.16 1.44 2.75
CA GLN A 64 -1.98 2.14 1.75
C GLN A 64 -1.92 3.67 1.92
N GLY A 65 -1.34 4.35 0.93
CA GLY A 65 -1.23 5.82 0.95
C GLY A 65 -0.20 6.37 1.93
N LEU A 66 0.65 5.52 2.53
CA LEU A 66 1.84 5.98 3.25
C LEU A 66 2.98 6.24 2.27
N GLN A 67 3.71 7.32 2.52
CA GLN A 67 4.89 7.72 1.76
C GLN A 67 6.08 7.89 2.69
N PHE A 68 7.18 7.23 2.35
CA PHE A 68 8.45 7.40 3.01
C PHE A 68 9.07 8.73 2.58
N VAL A 69 8.94 9.74 3.44
CA VAL A 69 9.61 11.03 3.27
C VAL A 69 11.11 10.91 3.58
N SER A 70 11.93 11.13 2.56
CA SER A 70 13.38 11.34 2.63
C SER A 70 13.69 12.73 2.05
N GLU A 71 14.65 12.88 1.14
CA GLU A 71 14.70 14.08 0.27
C GLU A 71 13.67 14.05 -0.85
N SER A 72 13.10 12.88 -1.10
CA SER A 72 11.93 12.69 -1.95
C SER A 72 10.94 11.77 -1.24
N GLU A 73 9.70 11.77 -1.70
CA GLU A 73 8.65 10.91 -1.19
C GLU A 73 8.54 9.65 -2.06
N ALA A 74 8.49 8.48 -1.43
CA ALA A 74 8.33 7.20 -2.12
C ALA A 74 7.26 6.33 -1.43
N PRO A 75 6.43 5.60 -2.18
CA PRO A 75 5.41 4.74 -1.59
C PRO A 75 6.03 3.52 -0.90
N LEU A 76 5.33 3.01 0.12
CA LEU A 76 5.66 1.72 0.74
C LEU A 76 4.96 0.59 -0.01
N GLU A 77 5.72 -0.17 -0.79
CA GLU A 77 5.21 -1.30 -1.57
C GLU A 77 5.35 -2.60 -0.79
N VAL A 78 4.24 -3.34 -0.61
CA VAL A 78 4.27 -4.64 0.08
C VAL A 78 4.98 -5.67 -0.78
N VAL A 79 5.81 -6.49 -0.14
CA VAL A 79 6.57 -7.56 -0.79
C VAL A 79 6.50 -8.84 0.03
N SER A 80 6.50 -9.98 -0.68
CA SER A 80 6.64 -11.31 -0.11
C SER A 80 7.63 -12.12 -0.96
N TYR A 81 8.47 -12.90 -0.29
CA TYR A 81 9.49 -13.75 -0.91
C TYR A 81 9.57 -15.10 -0.22
N GLU A 82 9.97 -16.12 -0.95
CA GLU A 82 10.39 -17.38 -0.35
C GLU A 82 11.63 -17.15 0.53
N ALA A 83 11.58 -17.60 1.79
CA ALA A 83 12.72 -17.46 2.68
C ALA A 83 13.80 -18.50 2.36
N PRO A 84 15.10 -18.14 2.43
CA PRO A 84 16.15 -19.14 2.40
C PRO A 84 16.08 -20.03 3.66
N GLY A 85 16.51 -21.28 3.54
CA GLY A 85 16.72 -22.14 4.71
C GLY A 85 17.83 -21.57 5.61
N GLY A 86 17.53 -21.34 6.89
CA GLY A 86 18.47 -20.68 7.84
C GLY A 86 18.49 -19.16 7.72
N ALA A 87 19.47 -18.47 8.29
CA ALA A 87 19.48 -17.00 8.36
C ALA A 87 19.51 -16.31 6.97
N LEU A 88 18.87 -15.14 6.85
CA LEU A 88 18.91 -14.33 5.64
C LEU A 88 20.27 -13.62 5.50
N THR A 89 21.10 -14.11 4.57
CA THR A 89 22.39 -13.50 4.22
C THR A 89 22.23 -12.41 3.17
N GLU A 90 23.20 -11.51 3.05
CA GLU A 90 23.20 -10.43 2.05
C GLU A 90 23.10 -10.97 0.61
N ALA A 91 23.88 -12.00 0.28
CA ALA A 91 23.84 -12.63 -1.04
C ALA A 91 22.46 -13.26 -1.34
N ALA A 92 21.82 -13.87 -0.34
CA ALA A 92 20.48 -14.41 -0.49
C ALA A 92 19.45 -13.29 -0.69
N LEU A 93 19.54 -12.22 0.11
CA LEU A 93 18.71 -11.02 -0.03
C LEU A 93 18.79 -10.43 -1.44
N LEU A 94 20.01 -10.19 -1.95
CA LEU A 94 20.21 -9.62 -3.28
C LEU A 94 19.60 -10.51 -4.37
N LYS A 95 19.76 -11.83 -4.24
CA LYS A 95 19.18 -12.80 -5.17
C LYS A 95 17.65 -12.78 -5.16
N ILE A 96 17.00 -12.82 -3.99
CA ILE A 96 15.53 -12.86 -3.89
C ILE A 96 14.88 -11.53 -4.29
N THR A 97 15.57 -10.41 -4.05
CA THR A 97 15.11 -9.07 -4.42
C THR A 97 15.46 -8.66 -5.86
N GLY A 98 16.18 -9.51 -6.60
CA GLY A 98 16.61 -9.25 -7.97
C GLY A 98 17.65 -8.14 -8.09
N GLN A 99 18.35 -7.83 -7.00
CA GLN A 99 19.37 -6.78 -6.95
C GLN A 99 20.73 -7.30 -7.47
N PRO A 100 21.61 -6.42 -7.96
CA PRO A 100 22.95 -6.82 -8.40
C PRO A 100 23.72 -7.51 -7.28
N ALA A 101 24.38 -8.63 -7.56
CA ALA A 101 25.17 -9.36 -6.56
C ALA A 101 26.36 -8.56 -5.99
N SER A 102 26.78 -7.50 -6.69
CA SER A 102 27.82 -6.56 -6.25
C SER A 102 27.27 -5.33 -5.53
N ALA A 103 25.95 -5.23 -5.34
CA ALA A 103 25.37 -4.11 -4.60
C ALA A 103 25.74 -4.19 -3.11
N SER A 104 26.04 -3.04 -2.51
CA SER A 104 26.23 -2.95 -1.06
C SER A 104 24.92 -3.19 -0.33
N VAL A 105 24.99 -3.87 0.81
CA VAL A 105 23.87 -4.06 1.71
C VAL A 105 24.26 -3.49 3.07
N GLU A 106 23.46 -2.56 3.59
CA GLU A 106 23.53 -2.09 4.96
C GLU A 106 22.30 -2.59 5.72
N THR A 107 22.51 -3.22 6.88
CA THR A 107 21.42 -3.68 7.74
C THR A 107 21.21 -2.71 8.89
N VAL A 108 19.99 -2.22 9.05
CA VAL A 108 19.59 -1.31 10.13
C VAL A 108 18.37 -1.84 10.87
N ASP A 109 18.21 -1.41 12.12
CA ASP A 109 17.04 -1.74 12.94
C ASP A 109 15.77 -1.05 12.41
N LEU A 110 14.63 -1.75 12.45
CA LEU A 110 13.34 -1.23 11.99
C LEU A 110 12.91 0.02 12.76
N MET A 111 13.10 0.04 14.08
CA MET A 111 12.69 1.19 14.89
C MET A 111 13.56 2.39 14.58
N HIS A 112 14.87 2.17 14.42
CA HIS A 112 15.79 3.21 14.00
C HIS A 112 15.46 3.76 12.61
N PHE A 113 15.13 2.89 11.65
CA PHE A 113 14.78 3.28 10.29
C PHE A 113 13.53 4.16 10.23
N LEU A 114 12.48 3.79 10.96
CA LEU A 114 11.20 4.52 10.98
C LEU A 114 11.13 5.64 12.03
N ARG A 115 12.21 5.90 12.78
CA ARG A 115 12.19 6.81 13.95
C ARG A 115 11.61 8.19 13.63
N ASN A 116 11.94 8.74 12.47
CA ASN A 116 11.50 10.07 12.05
C ASN A 116 10.03 10.09 11.60
N HIS A 117 9.53 8.96 11.06
CA HIS A 117 8.14 8.80 10.64
C HIS A 117 7.22 8.42 11.79
N THR A 118 7.75 7.89 12.90
CA THR A 118 6.98 7.57 14.11
C THR A 118 7.01 8.66 15.18
N ALA A 119 7.86 9.68 15.04
CA ALA A 119 7.95 10.77 16.01
C ALA A 119 6.75 11.73 15.87
N ASP A 120 6.22 12.22 16.99
CA ASP A 120 5.07 13.14 17.00
C ASP A 120 5.41 14.49 16.33
N ASP A 121 6.62 15.00 16.55
CA ASP A 121 7.21 16.17 15.85
C ASP A 121 8.20 15.73 14.75
N GLY A 122 7.86 14.63 14.05
CA GLY A 122 8.71 13.99 13.05
C GLY A 122 8.68 14.64 11.66
N VAL A 123 9.20 13.90 10.68
CA VAL A 123 9.30 14.36 9.27
C VAL A 123 7.94 14.56 8.60
N LEU A 124 6.89 13.94 9.13
CA LEU A 124 5.56 13.94 8.52
C LEU A 124 4.77 15.23 8.83
N GLY A 125 5.07 15.91 9.95
CA GLY A 125 4.30 17.07 10.41
C GLY A 125 2.82 16.78 10.71
N ASP A 126 2.43 15.50 10.72
CA ASP A 126 1.05 15.03 10.86
C ASP A 126 1.01 13.87 11.88
N PRO A 127 0.40 14.09 13.07
CA PRO A 127 0.26 13.06 14.09
C PRO A 127 -0.56 11.85 13.67
N GLU A 128 -1.55 12.01 12.79
CA GLU A 128 -2.35 10.90 12.27
C GLU A 128 -1.49 9.98 11.40
N LEU A 129 -0.70 10.55 10.49
CA LEU A 129 0.26 9.77 9.69
C LEU A 129 1.35 9.13 10.57
N ALA A 130 1.87 9.85 11.57
CA ALA A 130 2.85 9.29 12.49
C ALA A 130 2.29 8.08 13.25
N ASN A 131 1.04 8.14 13.68
CA ASN A 131 0.36 7.01 14.34
C ASN A 131 0.14 5.82 13.39
N ARG A 132 -0.10 6.07 12.09
CA ARG A 132 -0.15 4.99 11.09
C ARG A 132 1.21 4.30 10.92
N TYR A 133 2.30 5.06 10.92
CA TYR A 133 3.65 4.49 10.94
C TYR A 133 3.96 3.71 12.21
N LYS A 134 3.50 4.17 13.38
CA LYS A 134 3.60 3.42 14.64
C LYS A 134 2.85 2.09 14.54
N ALA A 135 1.63 2.10 13.99
CA ALA A 135 0.84 0.88 13.79
C ALA A 135 1.54 -0.12 12.84
N LEU A 136 2.09 0.36 11.72
CA LEU A 136 2.88 -0.45 10.80
C LEU A 136 4.12 -1.05 11.49
N GLN A 137 4.88 -0.23 12.23
CA GLN A 137 6.07 -0.67 12.97
C GLN A 137 5.71 -1.74 14.03
N MET A 138 4.61 -1.55 14.75
CA MET A 138 4.14 -2.51 15.74
C MET A 138 3.73 -3.84 15.09
N PHE A 139 2.98 -3.78 14.00
CA PHE A 139 2.57 -4.95 13.23
C PHE A 139 3.80 -5.76 12.76
N LEU A 140 4.76 -5.10 12.13
CA LEU A 140 6.01 -5.74 11.66
C LEU A 140 6.85 -6.36 12.79
N LYS A 141 6.74 -5.86 14.03
CA LYS A 141 7.43 -6.44 15.18
C LYS A 141 6.69 -7.62 15.81
N GLN A 142 5.37 -7.65 15.68
CA GLN A 142 4.51 -8.65 16.33
C GLN A 142 4.30 -9.86 15.44
N GLU A 143 4.08 -9.63 14.15
CA GLU A 143 3.69 -10.67 13.20
C GLU A 143 4.88 -11.25 12.43
N LEU A 144 6.00 -10.54 12.39
CA LEU A 144 7.19 -10.99 11.69
C LEU A 144 8.36 -11.20 12.65
N GLU A 145 9.02 -12.34 12.50
CA GLU A 145 10.21 -12.70 13.26
C GLU A 145 11.47 -12.07 12.63
N GLU A 146 12.41 -11.68 13.50
CA GLU A 146 13.72 -11.15 13.13
C GLU A 146 13.68 -9.97 12.14
N THR A 147 12.65 -9.13 12.21
CA THR A 147 12.45 -8.02 11.28
C THR A 147 13.62 -7.04 11.27
N LYS A 148 14.18 -6.83 10.08
CA LYS A 148 15.31 -5.92 9.81
C LYS A 148 15.04 -5.09 8.57
N VAL A 149 15.73 -3.96 8.46
CA VAL A 149 15.72 -3.15 7.26
C VAL A 149 17.04 -3.29 6.53
N TYR A 150 16.98 -3.61 5.25
CA TYR A 150 18.13 -3.77 4.38
C TYR A 150 18.14 -2.66 3.35
N ARG A 151 19.17 -1.82 3.40
CA ARG A 151 19.43 -0.75 2.44
C ARG A 151 20.39 -1.27 1.38
N VAL A 152 19.95 -1.27 0.13
CA VAL A 152 20.68 -1.85 -1.00
C VAL A 152 21.07 -0.77 -1.98
N GLY A 153 22.36 -0.72 -2.29
CA GLY A 153 22.96 0.24 -3.22
C GLY A 153 23.80 1.33 -2.55
N THR A 154 24.46 2.12 -3.39
CA THR A 154 25.24 3.31 -3.01
C THR A 154 24.83 4.48 -3.89
N GLY A 155 24.97 5.70 -3.36
CA GLY A 155 24.67 6.93 -4.10
C GLY A 155 23.30 7.49 -3.77
N PRO A 156 22.73 8.31 -4.67
CA PRO A 156 21.62 9.19 -4.30
C PRO A 156 20.26 8.50 -4.22
N GLN A 157 20.17 7.24 -4.66
CA GLN A 157 18.96 6.42 -4.53
C GLN A 157 19.34 5.06 -3.97
N VAL A 158 18.76 4.72 -2.82
CA VAL A 158 19.00 3.47 -2.12
C VAL A 158 17.67 2.75 -1.95
N GLN A 159 17.63 1.47 -2.30
CA GLN A 159 16.43 0.66 -2.12
C GLN A 159 16.41 0.08 -0.71
N ALA A 160 15.41 0.42 0.09
CA ALA A 160 15.20 -0.20 1.40
C ALA A 160 14.15 -1.31 1.35
N TYR A 161 14.42 -2.37 2.11
CA TYR A 161 13.53 -3.50 2.32
C TYR A 161 13.39 -3.73 3.82
N ALA A 162 12.21 -3.48 4.39
CA ALA A 162 11.87 -3.93 5.74
C ALA A 162 11.29 -5.34 5.63
N LEU A 163 12.05 -6.35 6.05
CA LEU A 163 11.67 -7.76 5.90
C LEU A 163 11.79 -8.50 7.22
N GLY A 164 10.84 -9.39 7.47
CA GLY A 164 10.88 -10.38 8.54
C GLY A 164 10.20 -11.67 8.11
N ARG A 165 10.29 -12.71 8.94
CA ARG A 165 9.68 -14.01 8.65
C ARG A 165 8.26 -14.11 9.18
N THR A 166 7.35 -14.52 8.31
CA THR A 166 5.98 -14.89 8.67
C THR A 166 5.96 -16.25 9.38
N THR A 167 4.86 -16.56 10.07
CA THR A 167 4.64 -17.86 10.71
C THR A 167 4.69 -19.03 9.72
N ASP A 168 4.27 -18.81 8.47
CA ASP A 168 4.37 -19.78 7.37
C ASP A 168 5.79 -19.93 6.81
N GLY A 169 6.76 -19.20 7.35
CA GLY A 169 8.17 -19.30 6.99
C GLY A 169 8.57 -18.50 5.74
N LYS A 170 7.66 -17.74 5.13
CA LYS A 170 7.99 -16.78 4.06
C LYS A 170 8.60 -15.51 4.61
N LEU A 171 9.36 -14.78 3.79
CA LEU A 171 9.71 -13.39 4.07
C LEU A 171 8.56 -12.47 3.64
N ALA A 172 8.21 -11.50 4.47
CA ALA A 172 7.24 -10.48 4.15
C ALA A 172 7.65 -9.12 4.70
N GLY A 173 7.06 -8.07 4.16
CA GLY A 173 7.21 -6.70 4.64
C GLY A 173 6.98 -5.68 3.54
N PHE A 174 7.78 -4.62 3.50
CA PHE A 174 7.66 -3.57 2.49
C PHE A 174 9.01 -3.18 1.90
N LYS A 175 8.99 -2.64 0.68
CA LYS A 175 10.11 -1.93 0.07
C LYS A 175 9.77 -0.47 -0.18
N THR A 176 10.78 0.39 -0.17
CA THR A 176 10.70 1.80 -0.54
C THR A 176 12.03 2.29 -1.07
N VAL A 177 12.04 3.44 -1.74
CA VAL A 177 13.26 4.11 -2.21
C VAL A 177 13.61 5.26 -1.27
N LEU A 178 14.88 5.37 -0.90
CA LEU A 178 15.44 6.51 -0.18
C LEU A 178 16.19 7.37 -1.17
N THR A 179 15.95 8.68 -1.13
CA THR A 179 16.74 9.66 -1.87
C THR A 179 17.61 10.46 -0.91
N GLU A 180 18.91 10.52 -1.19
CA GLU A 180 19.95 11.18 -0.38
C GLU A 180 20.94 11.93 -1.29
N THR A 181 21.55 13.03 -0.86
CA THR A 181 22.47 13.88 -1.64
C THR A 181 23.83 14.07 -0.97
#